data_AF-A0A3M0Y6P1-F1
#
_entry.id   AF-A0A3M0Y6P1-F1
#
_cell.length_a   1.000
_cell.length_b   1.000
_cell.length_c   1.000
_cell.angle_alpha   90.00
_cell.angle_beta   90.00
_cell.angle_gamma   90.00
#
_symmetry.space_group_name_H-M   'P 1'
#
loop_
_entity.id
_entity.type
_entity.pdbx_description
1 polymer ?
#
loop_
_entity_poly.entity_id
_entity_poly.type
_entity_poly.pdbx_seq_one_letter_code
_entity_poly.pdbx_strand_id
1 'polypeptide(L)'
;MELVVFVGKDRESWGQIKAVISRGEWEKVILVKSANEKFEGEENFEVLRVDTSKDLVSLQKELKEKLKNALDTGFEVALNIA
;
A
#
# COMPACT_ATOMS: atom_id res chain seq x y z
N MET A 1 -0.41 -0.60 15.57
CA MET A 1 0.28 -1.25 14.44
C MET A 1 -0.19 -0.60 13.15
N GLU A 2 0.73 -0.40 12.21
CA GLU A 2 0.42 0.16 10.89
C GLU A 2 0.31 -0.97 9.85
N LEU A 3 -0.66 -0.89 8.94
CA LEU A 3 -0.85 -1.84 7.85
C LEU A 3 -0.57 -1.16 6.51
N VAL A 4 0.33 -1.74 5.71
CA VAL A 4 0.56 -1.32 4.33
C VAL A 4 -0.06 -2.36 3.40
N VAL A 5 -0.97 -1.94 2.52
CA VAL A 5 -1.62 -2.84 1.56
C VAL A 5 -1.38 -2.35 0.14
N PHE A 6 -0.81 -3.21 -0.69
CA PHE A 6 -0.74 -2.98 -2.13
C PHE A 6 -2.00 -3.51 -2.82
N VAL A 7 -2.74 -2.63 -3.51
CA VAL A 7 -3.91 -2.98 -4.30
C VAL A 7 -3.53 -3.02 -5.77
N GLY A 8 -3.48 -4.22 -6.32
CA GLY A 8 -3.33 -4.45 -7.76
C GLY A 8 -4.66 -4.40 -8.52
N LYS A 9 -4.55 -4.58 -9.84
CA LYS A 9 -5.69 -4.67 -10.77
C LYS A 9 -6.64 -5.83 -10.48
N ASP A 10 -6.13 -6.87 -9.83
CA ASP A 10 -6.87 -8.07 -9.51
C ASP A 10 -7.91 -7.80 -8.41
N ARG A 11 -9.18 -7.69 -8.83
CA ARG A 11 -10.29 -7.41 -7.92
C ARG A 11 -10.71 -8.61 -7.08
N GLU A 12 -10.33 -9.83 -7.45
CA GLU A 12 -10.64 -11.04 -6.68
C GLU A 12 -9.93 -11.00 -5.32
N SER A 13 -8.71 -10.47 -5.30
CA SER A 13 -7.93 -10.25 -4.06
C SER A 13 -8.52 -9.19 -3.12
N TRP A 14 -9.41 -8.30 -3.60
CA TRP A 14 -9.89 -7.18 -2.79
C TRP A 14 -10.77 -7.62 -1.63
N GLY A 15 -11.54 -8.70 -1.79
CA GLY A 15 -12.32 -9.26 -0.70
C GLY A 15 -11.44 -9.72 0.47
N GLN A 16 -10.28 -10.30 0.15
CA GLN A 16 -9.31 -10.73 1.15
C GLN A 16 -8.64 -9.52 1.82
N ILE A 17 -8.27 -8.50 1.04
CA ILE A 17 -7.71 -7.25 1.56
C ILE A 17 -8.70 -6.58 2.53
N LYS A 18 -9.96 -6.42 2.14
CA LYS A 18 -11.02 -5.86 3.01
C LYS A 18 -11.22 -6.70 4.27
N ALA A 19 -11.11 -8.02 4.19
CA ALA A 19 -11.20 -8.90 5.35
C ALA A 19 -10.02 -8.72 6.32
N VAL A 20 -8.79 -8.55 5.82
CA VAL A 20 -7.61 -8.28 6.67
C VAL A 20 -7.72 -6.92 7.36
N ILE A 21 -8.13 -5.89 6.61
CA ILE A 21 -8.32 -4.54 7.17
C ILE A 21 -9.40 -4.55 8.27
N SER A 22 -10.55 -5.19 8.03
CA SER A 22 -11.68 -5.18 8.97
C SER A 22 -11.52 -6.06 10.20
N ARG A 23 -10.74 -7.15 10.11
CA ARG A 23 -10.52 -8.07 11.24
C ARG A 23 -9.38 -7.66 12.16
N GLY A 24 -8.49 -6.79 11.68
CA GLY A 24 -7.36 -6.30 12.47
C GLY A 24 -7.65 -4.96 13.14
N GLU A 25 -6.94 -4.69 14.22
CA GLU A 25 -6.92 -3.39 14.89
C GLU A 25 -5.67 -2.62 14.43
N TRP A 26 -5.86 -1.73 13.45
CA TRP A 26 -4.78 -0.96 12.85
C TRP A 26 -4.88 0.50 13.30
N GLU A 27 -3.77 1.06 13.77
CA GLU A 27 -3.67 2.49 14.10
C GLU A 27 -3.68 3.34 12.82
N LYS A 28 -3.12 2.78 11.74
CA LYS A 28 -3.02 3.41 10.44
C LYS A 28 -3.07 2.35 9.35
N VAL A 29 -3.81 2.63 8.28
CA VAL A 29 -3.81 1.82 7.06
C VAL A 29 -3.32 2.67 5.90
N ILE A 30 -2.24 2.24 5.27
CA ILE A 30 -1.64 2.86 4.09
C ILE A 30 -2.00 2.00 2.88
N LEU A 31 -2.81 2.57 1.99
CA LEU A 31 -3.25 1.92 0.77
C LEU A 31 -2.36 2.33 -0.40
N VAL A 32 -1.47 1.44 -0.81
CA VAL A 32 -0.60 1.63 -1.98
C VAL A 32 -1.32 1.14 -3.23
N LYS A 33 -1.46 1.99 -4.26
CA LYS A 33 -2.12 1.59 -5.51
C LYS A 33 -1.58 2.33 -6.74
N SER A 34 -1.82 1.76 -7.92
CA SER A 34 -1.59 2.49 -9.16
C SER A 34 -2.57 3.65 -9.30
N ALA A 35 -2.18 4.71 -10.01
CA ALA A 35 -2.99 5.94 -10.13
C ALA A 35 -4.42 5.69 -10.66
N ASN A 36 -4.61 4.63 -11.45
CA ASN A 36 -5.88 4.31 -12.10
C ASN A 36 -6.76 3.31 -11.33
N GLU A 37 -6.26 2.71 -10.24
CA GLU A 37 -7.04 1.74 -9.47
C GLU A 37 -8.00 2.45 -8.51
N LYS A 38 -9.23 1.96 -8.39
CA LYS A 38 -10.27 2.50 -7.51
C LYS A 38 -10.66 1.47 -6.46
N PHE A 39 -10.08 1.55 -5.26
CA PHE A 39 -10.41 0.66 -4.17
C PHE A 39 -11.54 1.28 -3.34
N GLU A 40 -12.67 0.60 -3.23
CA GLU A 40 -13.81 1.12 -2.46
C GLU A 40 -13.46 1.23 -0.97
N GLY A 41 -13.81 2.36 -0.34
CA GLY A 41 -13.51 2.64 1.06
C GLY A 41 -12.17 3.32 1.29
N GLU A 42 -11.47 3.73 0.21
CA GLU A 42 -10.16 4.40 0.29
C GLU A 42 -10.17 5.73 1.04
N GLU A 43 -11.33 6.37 1.22
CA GLU A 43 -11.45 7.63 1.98
C GLU A 43 -11.04 7.52 3.45
N ASN A 44 -11.01 6.31 4.00
CA ASN A 44 -10.62 6.06 5.40
C ASN A 44 -9.12 5.74 5.55
N PHE A 45 -8.37 5.69 4.44
CA PHE A 45 -6.98 5.24 4.41
C PHE A 45 -6.05 6.32 3.88
N GLU A 46 -4.78 6.24 4.26
CA GLU A 46 -3.75 7.06 3.60
C GLU A 46 -3.41 6.44 2.24
N VAL A 47 -3.75 7.13 1.16
CA VAL A 47 -3.58 6.62 -0.19
C VAL A 47 -2.23 7.00 -0.77
N LEU A 48 -1.41 5.99 -1.04
CA LEU A 48 -0.12 6.11 -1.67
C LEU A 48 -0.16 5.69 -3.14
N ARG A 49 -0.16 6.68 -4.05
CA ARG A 49 -0.18 6.41 -5.49
C ARG A 49 1.23 6.11 -6.00
N VAL A 50 1.40 5.03 -6.76
CA VAL A 50 2.67 4.65 -7.40
C VAL A 50 2.49 4.34 -8.89
N ASP A 51 3.58 4.41 -9.64
CA ASP A 51 3.57 4.03 -11.06
C ASP A 51 4.01 2.57 -11.25
N THR A 52 3.03 1.67 -11.36
CA THR A 52 3.25 0.24 -11.57
C THR A 52 3.72 -0.13 -12.98
N SER A 53 3.88 0.85 -13.89
CA SER A 53 4.43 0.62 -15.24
C SER A 53 5.95 0.69 -15.29
N LYS A 54 6.59 1.18 -14.23
CA LYS A 54 8.04 1.23 -14.09
C LYS A 54 8.65 -0.17 -13.96
N ASP A 55 9.94 -0.27 -14.29
CA ASP A 55 10.71 -1.46 -13.96
C ASP A 55 10.75 -1.70 -12.45
N LEU A 56 10.97 -2.95 -12.05
CA LEU A 56 10.89 -3.38 -10.66
C LEU A 56 11.83 -2.58 -9.74
N VAL A 57 13.04 -2.25 -10.20
CA VAL A 57 14.03 -1.53 -9.40
C VAL A 57 13.58 -0.08 -9.17
N SER A 58 13.04 0.57 -10.19
CA SER A 58 12.49 1.92 -10.09
C SER A 58 11.24 1.97 -9.22
N LEU A 59 10.33 0.99 -9.37
CA LEU A 59 9.14 0.88 -8.52
C LEU A 59 9.51 0.63 -7.05
N GLN A 60 10.49 -0.24 -6.80
CA GLN A 60 10.98 -0.52 -5.45
C GLN A 60 11.55 0.74 -4.78
N LYS A 61 12.34 1.54 -5.52
CA LYS A 61 12.86 2.83 -5.02
C LYS A 61 11.72 3.80 -4.68
N GLU A 62 10.76 3.97 -5.59
CA GLU A 62 9.62 4.84 -5.39
C GLU A 62 8.81 4.43 -4.16
N LEU A 63 8.52 3.14 -4.01
CA LEU A 63 7.80 2.61 -2.85
C LEU A 63 8.56 2.87 -1.55
N LYS A 64 9.88 2.63 -1.54
CA LYS A 64 10.71 2.85 -0.35
C LYS A 64 10.72 4.33 0.07
N GLU A 65 10.92 5.25 -0.87
CA GLU A 65 10.92 6.69 -0.58
C GLU A 65 9.57 7.16 -0.05
N LYS A 66 8.49 6.74 -0.71
CA LYS A 66 7.14 7.15 -0.33
C LYS A 66 6.69 6.56 1.00
N LEU A 67 6.94 5.26 1.23
CA LEU A 67 6.62 4.61 2.50
C LEU A 67 7.43 5.18 3.65
N LYS A 68 8.70 5.54 3.43
CA LYS A 68 9.53 6.20 4.45
C LYS A 68 8.94 7.54 4.90
N ASN A 69 8.28 8.28 4.01
CA ASN A 69 7.62 9.53 4.34
C ASN A 69 6.24 9.34 4.97
N ALA A 70 5.59 8.20 4.69
CA ALA A 70 4.25 7.89 5.18
C ALA A 70 4.26 7.16 6.54
N LEU A 71 5.29 6.38 6.84
CA LEU A 71 5.45 5.67 8.11
C LEU A 71 6.14 6.58 9.14
N ASP A 72 5.77 6.42 10.40
CA ASP A 72 6.30 7.24 11.49
C ASP A 72 7.82 7.12 11.66
N THR A 73 8.43 8.20 12.19
CA THR A 73 9.89 8.41 12.31
C THR A 73 10.55 7.38 13.22
N GLY A 74 10.83 6.19 12.69
CA GLY A 74 11.46 5.10 13.44
C GLY A 74 11.57 3.77 12.68
N PHE A 75 10.91 3.63 11.53
CA PHE A 75 10.92 2.39 10.76
C PHE A 75 11.97 2.36 9.65
N GLU A 76 12.83 1.35 9.66
CA GLU A 76 13.61 0.95 8.49
C GLU A 76 12.72 0.16 7.52
N VAL A 77 12.37 0.78 6.38
CA VAL A 77 11.56 0.12 5.35
C VAL A 77 12.46 -0.75 4.47
N ALA A 78 12.43 -2.06 4.69
CA ALA A 78 12.95 -3.07 3.79
C ALA A 78 11.81 -3.62 2.93
N LEU A 79 11.88 -3.41 1.63
CA LEU A 79 10.86 -3.85 0.67
C LEU A 79 11.42 -4.99 -0.18
N ASN A 80 10.87 -6.19 0.00
CA ASN A 80 11.15 -7.36 -0.82
C ASN A 80 9.94 -7.64 -1.71
N ILE A 81 10.11 -7.52 -3.02
CA ILE A 81 9.08 -7.83 -4.02
C ILE A 81 9.60 -9.07 -4.75
N ALA A 82 8.93 -10.21 -4.54
CA ALA A 82 9.25 -11.50 -5.17
C ALA A 82 8.72 -11.57 -6.61
#